data_AF-A0A970VCM7-F1
#
_entry.id   AF-A0A970VCM7-F1
#
_cell.length_a   1.000
_cell.length_b   1.000
_cell.length_c   1.000
_cell.angle_alpha   90.00
_cell.angle_beta   90.00
_cell.angle_gamma   90.00
#
_symmetry.space_group_name_H-M   'P 1'
#
loop_
_entity.id
_entity.type
_entity.pdbx_description
1 polymer ?
#
loop_
_entity_poly.entity_id
_entity_poly.type
_entity_poly.pdbx_seq_one_letter_code
_entity_poly.pdbx_strand_id
1 'polypeptide(L)'
;MSDFEYCEECGEEYSLEEHDSCPNCFEDETVICEECGTEYLLEEGECPYCAEWEVPEGTECEFCDNPAVAYVQDHPVCQDHYDDAYPID
;
A
#
# COMPACT_ATOMS: atom_id res chain seq x y z
N MET A 1 -23.59 26.57 1.90
CA MET A 1 -22.89 27.44 0.94
C MET A 1 -21.96 26.49 0.24
N SER A 2 -22.20 26.24 -1.03
CA SER A 2 -21.39 25.29 -1.79
C SER A 2 -20.03 25.92 -2.01
N ASP A 3 -18.98 25.27 -1.52
CA ASP A 3 -17.61 25.78 -1.57
C ASP A 3 -17.01 25.33 -2.91
N PHE A 4 -17.14 26.19 -3.92
CA PHE A 4 -16.58 25.97 -5.25
C PHE A 4 -15.32 26.81 -5.42
N GLU A 5 -14.23 26.20 -5.88
CA GLU A 5 -12.97 26.85 -6.17
C GLU A 5 -12.69 26.84 -7.69
N TYR A 6 -12.02 27.88 -8.18
CA TYR A 6 -11.63 28.01 -9.58
C TYR A 6 -10.17 27.61 -9.76
N CYS A 7 -9.93 26.65 -10.65
CA CYS A 7 -8.60 26.19 -11.02
C CYS A 7 -7.99 27.12 -12.09
N GLU A 8 -6.91 27.84 -11.76
CA GLU A 8 -6.23 28.73 -12.72
C GLU A 8 -5.46 27.99 -13.83
N GLU A 9 -5.14 26.70 -13.62
CA GLU A 9 -4.37 25.88 -14.56
C GLU A 9 -5.24 25.31 -15.68
N CYS A 10 -6.38 24.72 -15.32
CA CYS A 10 -7.34 24.11 -16.22
C CYS A 10 -8.49 25.03 -16.63
N GLY A 11 -8.75 26.08 -15.85
CA GLY A 11 -9.81 27.05 -16.10
C GLY A 11 -11.23 26.58 -15.79
N GLU A 12 -11.37 25.47 -15.05
CA GLU A 12 -12.66 24.87 -14.66
C GLU A 12 -12.96 25.14 -13.17
N GLU A 13 -14.25 25.20 -12.82
CA GLU A 13 -14.70 25.28 -11.42
C GLU A 13 -14.90 23.87 -10.85
N TYR A 14 -14.48 23.64 -9.61
CA TYR A 14 -14.62 22.37 -8.92
C TYR A 14 -15.15 22.55 -7.50
N SER A 15 -15.79 21.50 -6.97
CA SER A 15 -16.38 21.50 -5.63
C SER A 15 -15.39 21.00 -4.60
N LEU A 16 -15.06 21.82 -3.60
CA LEU A 16 -14.26 21.41 -2.45
C LEU A 16 -15.01 20.49 -1.49
N GLU A 17 -16.34 20.36 -1.64
CA GLU A 17 -17.12 19.36 -0.88
C GLU A 17 -16.90 17.94 -1.41
N GLU A 18 -16.48 17.79 -2.68
CA GLU A 18 -16.24 16.48 -3.30
C GLU A 18 -14.76 16.17 -3.52
N HIS A 19 -13.94 17.20 -3.76
CA HIS A 19 -12.53 17.04 -4.06
C HIS A 19 -11.70 18.10 -3.33
N ASP A 20 -10.71 17.69 -2.56
CA ASP A 20 -9.77 18.60 -1.87
C ASP A 20 -8.86 19.39 -2.82
N SER A 21 -8.80 19.02 -4.10
CA SER A 21 -7.99 19.67 -5.14
C SER A 21 -8.61 19.49 -6.52
N CYS A 22 -8.19 20.29 -7.49
CA CYS A 22 -8.79 20.26 -8.82
C CYS A 22 -8.60 18.88 -9.50
N PRO A 23 -9.67 18.11 -9.76
CA PRO A 23 -9.57 16.73 -10.26
C PRO A 23 -9.01 16.65 -11.69
N ASN A 24 -8.98 17.76 -12.43
CA ASN A 24 -8.42 17.82 -13.79
C ASN A 24 -6.94 18.16 -13.82
N CYS A 25 -6.40 18.77 -12.76
CA CYS A 25 -4.99 19.18 -12.66
C CYS A 25 -4.22 18.38 -11.62
N PHE A 26 -4.91 17.74 -10.69
CA PHE A 26 -4.31 16.87 -9.71
C PHE A 26 -3.89 15.58 -10.42
N GLU A 27 -2.61 15.49 -10.78
CA GLU A 27 -1.97 14.22 -11.07
C GLU A 27 -1.65 13.58 -9.73
N ASP A 28 -2.40 12.55 -9.37
CA ASP A 28 -2.02 11.64 -8.30
C ASP A 28 -0.60 11.14 -8.58
N GLU A 29 0.38 11.58 -7.77
CA GLU A 29 1.75 11.10 -7.91
C GLU A 29 1.76 9.61 -7.51
N THR A 30 1.78 8.71 -8.47
CA THR A 30 1.90 7.28 -8.20
C THR A 30 3.36 6.84 -8.19
N VAL A 31 3.69 5.91 -7.30
CA VAL A 31 4.98 5.24 -7.26
C VAL A 31 4.79 3.74 -7.41
N ILE A 32 5.80 3.09 -8.02
CA ILE A 32 5.82 1.64 -8.15
C ILE A 32 6.60 1.08 -6.96
N CYS A 33 5.99 0.17 -6.22
CA CYS A 33 6.67 -0.55 -5.16
C CYS A 33 7.79 -1.42 -5.73
N GLU A 34 9.03 -1.25 -5.27
CA GLU A 34 10.16 -2.06 -5.73
C GLU A 34 10.08 -3.53 -5.29
N GLU A 35 9.33 -3.82 -4.21
CA GLU A 35 9.17 -5.17 -3.65
C GLU A 35 8.14 -6.00 -4.42
N CYS A 36 6.93 -5.46 -4.62
CA CYS A 36 5.82 -6.19 -5.23
C CYS A 36 5.48 -5.75 -6.66
N GLY A 37 6.00 -4.61 -7.14
CA GLY A 37 5.72 -4.06 -8.46
C GLY A 37 4.34 -3.41 -8.60
N THR A 38 3.59 -3.25 -7.51
CA THR A 38 2.28 -2.61 -7.53
C THR A 38 2.40 -1.08 -7.55
N GLU A 39 1.60 -0.43 -8.39
CA GLU A 39 1.44 1.03 -8.42
C GLU A 39 0.52 1.48 -7.29
N TYR A 40 0.98 2.44 -6.49
CA TYR A 40 0.22 3.02 -5.38
C TYR A 40 0.45 4.53 -5.29
N LEU A 41 -0.44 5.24 -4.60
CA LEU A 41 -0.35 6.69 -4.43
C LEU A 41 0.82 7.03 -3.51
N LEU A 42 1.67 7.98 -3.90
CA LEU A 42 2.80 8.46 -3.11
C LEU A 42 2.35 8.99 -1.74
N GLU A 43 1.12 9.53 -1.65
CA GLU A 43 0.53 10.02 -0.39
C GLU A 43 0.37 8.94 0.67
N GLU A 44 0.22 7.67 0.26
CA GLU A 44 0.14 6.52 1.18
C GLU A 44 1.51 6.27 1.86
N GLY A 45 2.60 6.82 1.30
CA GLY A 45 3.97 6.74 1.82
C GLY A 45 4.62 5.36 1.63
N GLU A 46 3.91 4.31 2.04
CA GLU A 46 4.32 2.91 1.98
C GLU A 46 3.37 2.13 1.07
N CYS A 47 3.85 1.04 0.46
CA CYS A 47 2.99 0.26 -0.43
C CYS A 47 1.90 -0.45 0.40
N PRO A 48 0.61 -0.09 0.23
CA PRO A 48 -0.47 -0.67 1.04
C PRO A 48 -0.57 -2.19 0.83
N TYR A 49 -0.22 -2.66 -0.37
CA TYR A 49 -0.16 -4.09 -0.66
C TYR A 49 0.92 -4.78 0.17
N CYS A 50 2.14 -4.27 0.21
CA CYS A 50 3.19 -4.88 1.04
C CYS A 50 2.85 -4.83 2.53
N ALA A 51 2.23 -3.74 2.99
CA ALA A 51 1.77 -3.62 4.38
C ALA A 51 0.68 -4.64 4.73
N GLU A 52 -0.20 -5.00 3.79
CA GLU A 52 -1.19 -6.07 3.98
C GLU A 52 -0.54 -7.46 4.13
N TRP A 53 0.62 -7.69 3.52
CA TRP A 53 1.38 -8.94 3.66
C TRP A 53 2.36 -8.92 4.83
N GLU A 54 2.46 -7.79 5.55
CA GLU A 54 3.31 -7.68 6.71
C GLU A 54 2.67 -8.38 7.90
N VAL A 55 3.41 -9.31 8.50
CA VAL A 55 2.92 -10.08 9.63
C VAL A 55 2.85 -9.17 10.86
N PRO A 56 1.69 -9.06 11.53
CA PRO A 56 1.55 -8.23 12.73
C PRO A 56 2.55 -8.64 13.82
N GLU A 57 3.14 -7.67 14.51
CA GLU A 57 4.06 -7.93 15.62
C GLU A 57 3.39 -8.81 16.70
N GLY A 58 4.05 -9.92 17.05
CA GLY A 58 3.54 -10.91 18.00
C GLY A 58 2.69 -12.01 17.38
N THR A 59 2.55 -12.06 16.04
CA THR A 59 2.03 -13.24 15.35
C THR A 59 3.06 -14.36 15.42
N GLU A 60 2.62 -15.54 15.84
CA GLU A 60 3.45 -16.74 15.94
C GLU A 60 3.38 -17.53 14.64
N CYS A 61 4.46 -18.23 14.31
CA CYS A 61 4.49 -19.15 13.17
C CYS A 61 3.49 -20.28 13.37
N GLU A 62 2.75 -20.66 12.32
CA GLU A 62 1.80 -21.77 12.41
C GLU A 62 2.49 -23.14 12.65
N PHE A 63 3.77 -23.24 12.29
CA PHE A 63 4.54 -24.49 12.34
C PHE A 63 5.51 -24.56 13.54
N CYS A 64 5.73 -23.46 14.28
CA CYS A 64 6.60 -23.43 15.47
C CYS A 64 6.35 -22.20 16.38
N ASP A 65 6.96 -22.19 17.57
CA ASP A 65 6.82 -21.08 18.53
C ASP A 65 7.66 -19.83 18.21
N ASN A 66 8.23 -19.73 17.00
CA ASN A 66 8.99 -18.56 16.57
C ASN A 66 8.03 -17.45 16.08
N PRO A 67 8.44 -16.18 16.18
CA PRO A 67 7.67 -15.10 15.57
C PRO A 67 7.60 -15.29 14.05
N ALA A 68 6.41 -15.11 13.50
CA ALA A 68 6.19 -15.10 12.06
C ALA A 68 6.72 -13.79 11.47
N VAL A 69 7.31 -13.88 10.28
CA VAL A 69 7.94 -12.77 9.56
C VAL A 69 7.34 -12.56 8.17
N ALA A 70 6.68 -13.58 7.62
CA ALA A 70 6.03 -13.52 6.32
C ALA A 70 4.81 -14.43 6.28
N TYR A 71 3.89 -14.18 5.34
CA TYR A 71 2.83 -15.11 4.98
C TYR A 71 3.26 -15.98 3.80
N VAL A 72 3.09 -17.30 3.92
CA VAL A 72 3.25 -18.27 2.82
C VAL A 72 1.91 -18.93 2.59
N GLN A 73 1.28 -18.66 1.43
CA GLN A 73 -0.07 -19.16 1.11
C GLN A 73 -1.09 -18.84 2.23
N ASP A 74 -1.11 -17.59 2.69
CA ASP A 74 -1.97 -17.12 3.79
C ASP A 74 -1.65 -17.71 5.18
N HIS A 75 -0.58 -18.49 5.32
CA HIS A 75 -0.12 -19.01 6.61
C HIS A 75 1.05 -18.18 7.15
N PRO A 76 0.96 -17.62 8.37
CA PRO A 76 2.07 -16.89 8.97
C PRO A 76 3.20 -17.86 9.33
N VAL A 77 4.40 -17.60 8.79
CA VAL A 77 5.57 -18.45 8.97
C VAL A 77 6.80 -17.66 9.44
N CYS A 78 7.66 -18.31 10.22
CA CYS A 78 8.97 -17.75 10.58
C CYS A 78 9.96 -17.87 9.41
N GLN A 79 11.10 -17.18 9.51
CA GLN A 79 12.11 -17.17 8.44
C GLN A 79 12.53 -18.58 8.00
N ASP A 80 12.78 -19.48 8.95
CA ASP A 80 13.19 -20.86 8.64
C ASP A 80 12.17 -21.60 7.75
N HIS A 81 10.87 -21.44 8.04
CA HIS A 81 9.80 -22.08 7.26
C HIS A 81 9.52 -21.35 5.94
N TYR A 82 9.80 -20.05 5.87
CA TYR A 82 9.75 -19.31 4.61
C TYR A 82 10.82 -19.81 3.63
N ASP A 83 12.06 -19.96 4.10
CA ASP A 83 13.19 -20.46 3.30
C ASP A 83 12.97 -21.91 2.85
N ASP A 84 12.36 -22.75 3.70
CA ASP A 84 11.99 -24.12 3.36
C ASP A 84 10.87 -24.20 2.30
N ALA A 85 9.94 -23.23 2.29
CA ALA A 85 8.84 -23.17 1.33
C ALA A 85 9.27 -22.63 -0.05
N TYR A 86 10.25 -21.73 -0.06
CA TYR A 86 10.85 -21.16 -1.27
C TYR A 86 12.36 -21.38 -1.30
N PRO A 87 12.82 -22.64 -1.44
CA PRO A 87 14.24 -22.91 -1.53
C PRO A 87 14.78 -22.22 -2.78
N ILE A 88 15.75 -21.33 -2.59
CA ILE A 88 16.46 -20.69 -3.71
C ILE A 88 17.45 -21.73 -4.25
N ASP A 89 17.15 -22.28 -5.45
CA ASP A 89 18.01 -23.19 -6.22
C ASP A 89 19.33 -22.52 -6.67
#